data_AF-A0A0K9PRZ0-F1
#
_entry.id   AF-A0A0K9PRZ0-F1
#
_cell.length_a   1.000
_cell.length_b   1.000
_cell.length_c   1.000
_cell.angle_alpha   90.00
_cell.angle_beta   90.00
_cell.angle_gamma   90.00
#
_symmetry.space_group_name_H-M   'P 1'
#
loop_
_entity.id
_entity.type
_entity.pdbx_description
1 polymer ?
#
loop_
_entity_poly.entity_id
_entity_poly.type
_entity_poly.pdbx_seq_one_letter_code
_entity_poly.pdbx_strand_id
1 'polypeptide(L)'
;MNRQTWLTPANLTSSGRPSLLPDEIERRLLSSVDIDLESSSTPVLKSGLLSLTSHRLIWIDNKASSAFSIHLSSVVKVFPLKKNLFHSPRVTVQVSGGQRSSDVVAVIVIRGKNNDVDEFYGKLVKVWRERFWEITEERESARIDNGGGEGTSRPWAPPVVGVTGILRKEQETWENTDKSLQDSFQDLNALMSKAKEMVSLAERMRQTLLSGSNPQNTGNDEEMGSKQEMQDWLLSVGIASPVTRESAGALYHQQLSRELADFVRVPLESSGGMKNLIDIYCQYNRARGTELISPDDLLRACALWEKFDVPVMLRKFESGVMVIQSKTHSDDEVFSRISDLAVKTYALKKGISPSDAAITLEIAPALAKEQLLAAESKGILCRDISPEGFRFYINLFKDIDVQDMYRIQEHSQLHLWDSATSSMWQ
;
A
#
# COMPACT_ATOMS: atom_id res chain seq x y z
N MET A 1 46.50 3.05 3.70
CA MET A 1 45.31 2.19 3.50
C MET A 1 44.77 2.47 2.11
N ASN A 2 44.88 1.49 1.21
CA ASN A 2 44.51 1.61 -0.20
C ASN A 2 43.03 2.04 -0.32
N ARG A 3 42.78 3.21 -0.91
CA ARG A 3 41.43 3.61 -1.33
C ARG A 3 40.96 2.59 -2.36
N GLN A 4 39.99 1.74 -1.98
CA GLN A 4 39.33 0.83 -2.90
C GLN A 4 38.59 1.68 -3.95
N THR A 5 39.11 1.72 -5.18
CA THR A 5 38.67 2.64 -6.24
C THR A 5 37.28 2.34 -6.80
N TRP A 6 36.74 1.14 -6.52
CA TRP A 6 35.45 0.66 -7.01
C TRP A 6 34.27 0.99 -6.07
N LEU A 7 34.53 1.49 -4.85
CA LEU A 7 33.52 1.96 -3.91
C LEU A 7 33.60 3.48 -3.79
N THR A 8 32.50 4.18 -4.07
CA THR A 8 32.39 5.62 -3.84
C THR A 8 31.72 5.91 -2.51
N PRO A 9 32.18 6.88 -1.71
CA PRO A 9 31.47 7.26 -0.49
C PRO A 9 30.08 7.82 -0.82
N ALA A 10 29.06 7.39 -0.09
CA ALA A 10 27.69 7.86 -0.24
C ALA A 10 27.30 8.73 0.96
N ASN A 11 26.54 9.80 0.71
CA ASN A 11 26.05 10.69 1.75
C ASN A 11 24.79 10.13 2.41
N LEU A 12 24.67 10.36 3.72
CA LEU A 12 23.52 9.98 4.53
C LEU A 12 22.83 11.25 5.04
N THR A 13 21.51 11.18 5.20
CA THR A 13 20.72 12.20 5.90
C THR A 13 20.93 12.12 7.42
N SER A 14 20.49 13.12 8.16
CA SER A 14 20.51 13.12 9.64
C SER A 14 19.77 11.92 10.27
N SER A 15 18.87 11.29 9.52
CA SER A 15 18.13 10.09 9.93
C SER A 15 18.84 8.76 9.60
N GLY A 16 20.05 8.80 9.03
CA GLY A 16 20.81 7.60 8.62
C GLY A 16 20.35 6.98 7.29
N ARG A 17 19.43 7.62 6.56
CA ARG A 17 18.97 7.17 5.23
C ARG A 17 19.88 7.69 4.10
N PRO A 18 20.04 6.95 2.99
CA PRO A 18 20.86 7.39 1.87
C PRO A 18 20.26 8.64 1.20
N SER A 19 21.10 9.64 0.93
CA SER A 19 20.68 10.80 0.15
C SER A 19 20.66 10.43 -1.34
N LEU A 20 19.46 10.45 -1.93
CA LEU A 20 19.23 10.11 -3.33
C LEU A 20 19.53 11.31 -4.24
N LEU A 21 20.02 11.04 -5.46
CA LEU A 21 20.17 12.03 -6.52
C LEU A 21 18.78 12.47 -7.06
N PRO A 22 18.68 13.63 -7.74
CA PRO A 22 17.48 13.98 -8.50
C PRO A 22 17.13 12.84 -9.48
N ASP A 23 15.87 12.40 -9.52
CA ASP A 23 15.36 11.25 -10.29
C ASP A 23 15.85 9.84 -9.86
N GLU A 24 16.60 9.73 -8.76
CA GLU A 24 16.96 8.44 -8.16
C GLU A 24 15.84 7.92 -7.26
N ILE A 25 15.33 6.72 -7.56
CA ILE A 25 14.23 6.08 -6.82
C ILE A 25 14.76 4.83 -6.13
N GLU A 26 14.52 4.69 -4.83
CA GLU A 26 14.81 3.46 -4.09
C GLU A 26 13.85 2.33 -4.53
N ARG A 27 14.41 1.19 -4.95
CA ARG A 27 13.66 0.03 -5.47
C ARG A 27 13.55 -1.10 -4.44
N ARG A 28 14.57 -1.28 -3.61
CA ARG A 28 14.57 -2.30 -2.55
C ARG A 28 15.60 -2.00 -1.48
N LEU A 29 15.28 -2.35 -0.23
CA LEU A 29 16.20 -2.34 0.90
C LEU A 29 16.34 -3.77 1.45
N LEU A 30 17.57 -4.19 1.70
CA LEU A 30 17.92 -5.46 2.33
C LEU A 30 18.71 -5.22 3.61
N SER A 31 18.44 -6.01 4.64
CA SER A 31 19.19 -6.03 5.90
C SER A 31 20.17 -7.21 5.94
N SER A 32 21.22 -7.08 6.75
CA SER A 32 22.18 -8.16 7.02
C SER A 32 22.91 -8.65 5.76
N VAL A 33 23.43 -7.69 4.99
CA VAL A 33 24.18 -7.94 3.75
C VAL A 33 25.68 -7.72 3.96
N ASP A 34 26.46 -8.70 3.52
CA ASP A 34 27.92 -8.60 3.40
C ASP A 34 28.32 -8.42 1.93
N ILE A 35 29.41 -7.71 1.68
CA ILE A 35 30.02 -7.59 0.37
C ILE A 35 31.46 -8.09 0.45
N ASP A 36 31.73 -9.19 -0.24
CA ASP A 36 33.03 -9.83 -0.38
C ASP A 36 33.65 -9.51 -1.74
N LEU A 37 34.96 -9.74 -1.86
CA LEU A 37 35.63 -9.87 -3.15
C LEU A 37 35.91 -11.34 -3.40
N GLU A 38 35.74 -11.81 -4.64
CA GLU A 38 36.00 -13.23 -4.98
C GLU A 38 37.43 -13.67 -4.65
N SER A 39 38.38 -12.72 -4.64
CA SER A 39 39.80 -12.93 -4.30
C SER A 39 40.14 -12.76 -2.81
N SER A 40 39.19 -12.34 -1.95
CA SER A 40 39.44 -12.13 -0.52
C SER A 40 38.75 -13.19 0.35
N SER A 41 39.49 -13.74 1.31
CA SER A 41 38.92 -14.67 2.31
C SER A 41 38.12 -13.97 3.40
N THR A 42 38.25 -12.64 3.51
CA THR A 42 37.53 -11.81 4.47
C THR A 42 36.53 -10.88 3.76
N PRO A 43 35.32 -10.70 4.33
CA PRO A 43 34.37 -9.71 3.81
C PRO A 43 34.92 -8.31 3.92
N VAL A 44 34.75 -7.53 2.87
CA VAL A 44 35.18 -6.12 2.82
C VAL A 44 34.18 -5.26 3.60
N LEU A 45 32.89 -5.51 3.44
CA LEU A 45 31.81 -4.82 4.15
C LEU A 45 30.92 -5.84 4.85
N LYS A 46 30.63 -5.66 6.15
CA LYS A 46 29.95 -6.66 6.99
C LYS A 46 28.68 -6.13 7.64
N SER A 47 27.61 -6.92 7.55
CA SER A 47 26.38 -6.77 8.34
C SER A 47 25.72 -5.40 8.22
N GLY A 48 25.69 -4.86 7.00
CA GLY A 48 25.07 -3.57 6.69
C GLY A 48 23.69 -3.68 6.07
N LEU A 49 23.09 -2.53 5.82
CA LEU A 49 21.89 -2.38 5.00
C LEU A 49 22.32 -2.15 3.54
N LEU A 50 21.70 -2.84 2.59
CA LEU A 50 21.93 -2.64 1.17
C LEU A 50 20.66 -2.08 0.52
N SER A 51 20.73 -0.85 0.04
CA SER A 51 19.69 -0.21 -0.77
C SER A 51 20.02 -0.33 -2.26
N LEU A 52 19.09 -0.87 -3.04
CA LEU A 52 19.10 -0.85 -4.49
C LEU A 52 18.24 0.31 -4.97
N THR A 53 18.84 1.25 -5.69
CA THR A 53 18.15 2.37 -6.34
C THR A 53 18.10 2.18 -7.85
N SER A 54 17.47 3.11 -8.58
CA SER A 54 17.51 3.14 -10.04
C SER A 54 18.92 3.37 -10.61
N HIS A 55 19.87 3.89 -9.83
CA HIS A 55 21.20 4.31 -10.30
C HIS A 55 22.35 3.60 -9.60
N ARG A 56 22.18 3.17 -8.35
CA ARG A 56 23.27 2.72 -7.47
C ARG A 56 22.86 1.55 -6.58
N LEU A 57 23.86 0.78 -6.17
CA LEU A 57 23.82 -0.09 -5.00
C LEU A 57 24.48 0.66 -3.84
N ILE A 58 23.75 0.95 -2.77
CA ILE A 58 24.23 1.73 -1.62
C ILE A 58 24.26 0.82 -0.40
N TRP A 59 25.46 0.52 0.10
CA TRP A 59 25.67 -0.21 1.33
C TRP A 59 25.90 0.76 2.50
N ILE A 60 25.23 0.54 3.62
CA ILE A 60 25.23 1.42 4.79
C ILE A 60 25.68 0.62 6.01
N ASP A 61 26.70 1.12 6.70
CA ASP A 61 27.18 0.57 7.97
C ASP A 61 26.32 1.10 9.13
N ASN A 62 25.61 0.20 9.80
CA ASN A 62 24.81 0.52 10.98
C ASN A 62 25.65 0.95 12.20
N LYS A 63 26.94 0.61 12.26
CA LYS A 63 27.81 0.89 13.40
C LYS A 63 28.64 2.15 13.21
N ALA A 64 29.14 2.39 12.00
CA ALA A 64 30.06 3.48 11.71
C ALA A 64 29.40 4.71 11.05
N SER A 65 28.08 4.68 10.79
CA SER A 65 27.35 5.72 10.03
C SER A 65 28.03 6.10 8.72
N SER A 66 28.72 5.14 8.11
CA SER A 66 29.40 5.30 6.82
C SER A 66 28.61 4.57 5.75
N ALA A 67 28.59 5.12 4.54
CA ALA A 67 27.93 4.49 3.41
C ALA A 67 28.82 4.50 2.18
N PHE A 68 28.74 3.43 1.42
CA PHE A 68 29.48 3.22 0.19
C PHE A 68 28.52 2.87 -0.93
N SER A 69 28.76 3.37 -2.13
CA SER A 69 27.94 3.09 -3.31
C SER A 69 28.74 2.50 -4.46
N ILE A 70 28.08 1.66 -5.24
CA ILE A 70 28.53 1.15 -6.53
C ILE A 70 27.54 1.67 -7.56
N HIS A 71 28.01 2.47 -8.51
CA HIS A 71 27.14 2.95 -9.59
C HIS A 71 26.83 1.81 -10.56
N LEU A 72 25.57 1.67 -10.98
CA LEU A 72 25.14 0.56 -11.83
C LEU A 72 25.78 0.62 -13.23
N SER A 73 26.15 1.81 -13.72
CA SER A 73 26.95 1.94 -14.97
C SER A 73 28.33 1.29 -14.89
N SER A 74 28.89 1.13 -13.68
CA SER A 74 30.17 0.46 -13.46
C SER A 74 30.03 -1.07 -13.40
N VAL A 75 28.81 -1.61 -13.32
CA VAL A 75 28.57 -3.05 -13.30
C VAL A 75 28.61 -3.59 -14.73
N VAL A 76 29.68 -4.34 -15.05
CA VAL A 76 29.92 -4.93 -16.38
C VAL A 76 29.05 -6.17 -16.59
N LYS A 77 28.88 -6.97 -15.54
CA LYS A 77 28.14 -8.24 -15.61
C LYS A 77 27.50 -8.60 -14.29
N VAL A 78 26.25 -9.04 -14.34
CA VAL A 78 25.57 -9.69 -13.22
C VAL A 78 25.54 -11.20 -13.51
N PHE A 79 26.11 -12.02 -12.64
CA PHE A 79 26.15 -13.46 -12.85
C PHE A 79 24.81 -14.13 -12.48
N PRO A 80 24.45 -15.26 -13.10
CA PRO A 80 23.31 -16.07 -12.67
C PRO A 80 23.39 -16.44 -11.20
N LEU A 81 22.25 -16.40 -10.51
CA LEU A 81 22.17 -16.77 -9.10
C LEU A 81 22.57 -18.23 -8.92
N LYS A 82 23.63 -18.47 -8.15
CA LYS A 82 24.06 -19.82 -7.76
C LYS A 82 23.51 -20.12 -6.36
N LYS A 83 22.53 -21.02 -6.27
CA LYS A 83 21.97 -21.48 -5.00
C LYS A 83 22.67 -22.76 -4.57
N ASN A 84 23.36 -22.70 -3.43
CA ASN A 84 23.91 -23.89 -2.77
C ASN A 84 23.09 -24.15 -1.50
N LEU A 85 22.67 -25.41 -1.28
CA LEU A 85 21.88 -25.81 -0.11
C LEU A 85 22.59 -25.59 1.24
N PHE A 86 23.91 -25.42 1.24
CA PHE A 86 24.75 -25.34 2.45
C PHE A 86 25.37 -23.96 2.70
N HIS A 87 25.12 -22.97 1.85
CA HIS A 87 25.69 -21.62 1.99
C HIS A 87 24.62 -20.55 1.84
N SER A 88 24.83 -19.42 2.53
CA SER A 88 24.01 -18.24 2.34
C SER A 88 23.97 -17.85 0.86
N PRO A 89 22.81 -17.44 0.33
CA PRO A 89 22.67 -17.06 -1.06
C PRO A 89 23.61 -15.91 -1.44
N ARG A 90 24.27 -16.03 -2.61
CA ARG A 90 25.28 -15.09 -3.10
C ARG A 90 24.89 -14.54 -4.47
N VAL A 91 24.89 -13.22 -4.60
CA VAL A 91 24.74 -12.51 -5.86
C VAL A 91 26.10 -11.99 -6.28
N THR A 92 26.61 -12.44 -7.43
CA THR A 92 27.93 -12.03 -7.91
C THR A 92 27.79 -10.99 -9.01
N VAL A 93 28.52 -9.87 -8.87
CA VAL A 93 28.57 -8.78 -9.83
C VAL A 93 30.03 -8.46 -10.18
N GLN A 94 30.31 -8.31 -11.47
CA GLN A 94 31.58 -7.80 -11.96
C GLN A 94 31.48 -6.28 -12.11
N VAL A 95 32.33 -5.56 -11.39
CA VAL A 95 32.40 -4.10 -11.37
C VAL A 95 33.69 -3.67 -12.06
N SER A 96 33.59 -2.75 -13.00
CA SER A 96 34.77 -2.16 -13.64
C SER A 96 35.47 -1.24 -12.65
N GLY A 97 36.79 -1.42 -12.51
CA GLY A 97 37.64 -0.59 -11.65
C GLY A 97 37.94 0.81 -12.20
N GLY A 98 37.39 1.16 -13.37
CA GLY A 98 37.69 2.39 -14.10
C GLY A 98 39.03 2.34 -14.86
N GLN A 99 39.42 3.44 -15.50
CA GLN A 99 40.55 3.50 -16.46
C GLN A 99 41.94 3.10 -15.90
N ARG A 100 42.10 2.92 -14.59
CA ARG A 100 43.39 2.61 -13.93
C ARG A 100 43.36 1.39 -13.00
N SER A 101 42.26 0.64 -12.94
CA SER A 101 42.14 -0.52 -12.04
C SER A 101 41.50 -1.70 -12.78
N SER A 102 41.99 -2.91 -12.48
CA SER A 102 41.43 -4.15 -13.00
C SER A 102 39.97 -4.32 -12.57
N ASP A 103 39.16 -4.96 -13.41
CA ASP A 103 37.81 -5.37 -13.03
C ASP A 103 37.81 -6.21 -11.74
N VAL A 104 36.82 -5.95 -10.90
CA VAL A 104 36.68 -6.54 -9.58
C VAL A 104 35.38 -7.35 -9.55
N VAL A 105 35.47 -8.60 -9.11
CA VAL A 105 34.28 -9.44 -8.89
C VAL A 105 33.86 -9.29 -7.44
N ALA A 106 32.77 -8.54 -7.22
CA ALA A 106 32.15 -8.37 -5.92
C ALA A 106 31.07 -9.45 -5.71
N VAL A 107 31.08 -10.07 -4.54
CA VAL A 107 30.13 -11.10 -4.15
C VAL A 107 29.28 -10.57 -3.00
N ILE A 108 28.02 -10.28 -3.30
CA ILE A 108 27.03 -9.79 -2.34
C ILE A 108 26.42 -11.01 -1.65
N VAL A 109 26.71 -11.19 -0.37
CA VAL A 109 26.21 -12.30 0.45
C VAL A 109 25.05 -11.80 1.30
N ILE A 110 23.87 -12.36 1.06
CA ILE A 110 22.64 -11.93 1.73
C ILE A 110 22.32 -12.95 2.82
N ARG A 111 22.37 -12.54 4.10
CA ARG A 111 22.07 -13.41 5.25
C ARG A 111 20.59 -13.32 5.65
N GLY A 112 19.70 -13.52 4.68
CA GLY A 112 18.24 -13.42 4.81
C GLY A 112 17.50 -14.67 4.35
N LYS A 113 16.17 -14.60 4.27
CA LYS A 113 15.35 -15.68 3.72
C LYS A 113 15.64 -15.84 2.22
N ASN A 114 15.69 -17.08 1.71
CA ASN A 114 16.02 -17.35 0.30
C ASN A 114 15.11 -16.60 -0.70
N ASN A 115 13.85 -16.37 -0.35
CA ASN A 115 12.89 -15.63 -1.18
C ASN A 115 13.30 -14.16 -1.43
N ASP A 116 13.93 -13.51 -0.45
CA ASP A 116 14.37 -12.11 -0.57
C ASP A 116 15.50 -11.94 -1.59
N VAL A 117 16.31 -13.00 -1.79
CA VAL A 117 17.41 -12.99 -2.75
C VAL A 117 16.90 -13.13 -4.17
N ASP A 118 15.92 -14.01 -4.41
CA ASP A 118 15.31 -14.17 -5.73
C ASP A 118 14.65 -12.87 -6.19
N GLU A 119 13.89 -12.23 -5.29
CA GLU A 119 13.24 -10.95 -5.57
C GLU A 119 14.28 -9.83 -5.79
N PHE A 120 15.33 -9.77 -4.96
CA PHE A 120 16.42 -8.80 -5.13
C PHE A 120 17.17 -9.01 -6.43
N TYR A 121 17.52 -10.25 -6.78
CA TYR A 121 18.21 -10.60 -8.01
C TYR A 121 17.38 -10.20 -9.23
N GLY A 122 16.09 -10.55 -9.24
CA GLY A 122 15.16 -10.17 -10.31
C GLY A 122 15.09 -8.65 -10.48
N LYS A 123 14.97 -7.91 -9.37
CA LYS A 123 14.96 -6.42 -9.39
C LYS A 123 16.29 -5.83 -9.85
N LEU A 124 17.42 -6.35 -9.38
CA LEU A 124 18.75 -5.90 -9.78
C LEU A 124 18.97 -6.09 -11.28
N VAL A 125 18.66 -7.28 -11.82
CA VAL A 125 18.79 -7.56 -13.25
C VAL A 125 17.85 -6.68 -14.07
N LYS A 126 16.63 -6.44 -13.58
CA LYS A 126 15.66 -5.55 -14.24
C LYS A 126 16.19 -4.12 -14.33
N VAL A 127 16.56 -3.52 -13.19
CA VAL A 127 17.11 -2.15 -13.14
C VAL A 127 18.39 -2.05 -13.97
N TRP A 128 19.25 -3.07 -13.90
CA TRP A 128 20.50 -3.08 -14.64
C TRP A 128 20.30 -3.14 -16.17
N ARG A 129 19.24 -3.81 -16.64
CA ARG A 129 18.85 -3.84 -18.06
C ARG A 129 18.14 -2.58 -18.52
N GLU A 130 17.35 -1.97 -17.66
CA GLU A 130 16.58 -0.75 -17.96
C GLU A 130 17.49 0.49 -18.12
N ARG A 131 18.71 0.45 -17.55
CA ARG A 131 19.75 1.49 -17.71
C ARG A 131 19.21 2.90 -17.53
N PHE A 132 18.40 3.10 -16.49
CA PHE A 132 17.76 4.39 -16.20
C PHE A 132 18.76 5.55 -16.07
N TRP A 133 20.01 5.26 -15.69
CA TRP A 133 21.10 6.23 -15.59
C TRP A 133 21.61 6.75 -16.96
N GLU A 134 21.28 6.11 -18.08
CA GLU A 134 21.66 6.57 -19.43
C GLU A 134 20.62 7.54 -20.02
N ILE A 135 19.35 7.47 -19.54
CA ILE A 135 18.23 8.27 -20.07
C ILE A 135 18.40 9.77 -19.75
N THR A 136 19.16 10.11 -18.72
CA THR A 136 19.41 11.49 -18.29
C THR A 136 20.49 12.18 -19.15
N GLU A 137 21.48 11.45 -19.66
CA GLU A 137 22.61 12.05 -20.42
C GLU A 137 22.23 12.46 -21.87
N GLU A 138 21.21 11.83 -22.47
CA GLU A 138 20.73 12.19 -23.82
C GLU A 138 19.91 13.50 -23.83
N ARG A 139 19.35 13.93 -22.70
CA ARG A 139 18.56 15.17 -22.61
C ARG A 139 19.39 16.44 -22.39
N GLU A 140 20.63 16.31 -21.91
CA GLU A 140 21.54 17.45 -21.70
C GLU A 140 22.58 17.63 -22.83
N SER A 141 22.82 16.61 -23.66
CA SER A 141 23.87 16.64 -24.70
C SER A 141 23.39 17.04 -26.11
N ALA A 142 22.09 17.31 -26.31
CA ALA A 142 21.54 17.70 -27.62
C ALA A 142 21.53 19.22 -27.89
N ARG A 143 22.38 19.98 -27.19
CA ARG A 143 22.65 21.39 -27.47
C ARG A 143 24.15 21.66 -27.31
N ILE A 144 24.92 21.40 -28.36
CA ILE A 144 26.07 22.18 -28.86
C ILE A 144 26.87 21.31 -29.86
N ASP A 145 27.06 21.87 -31.05
CA ASP A 145 28.04 21.61 -32.10
C ASP A 145 28.07 20.33 -32.96
N ASN A 146 27.59 20.54 -34.19
CA ASN A 146 28.26 20.29 -35.45
C ASN A 146 29.78 20.03 -35.39
N GLY A 147 30.24 18.98 -36.08
CA GLY A 147 31.56 18.97 -36.73
C GLY A 147 32.37 17.68 -36.63
N GLY A 148 32.30 16.86 -37.69
CA GLY A 148 33.45 16.20 -38.34
C GLY A 148 34.26 15.10 -37.62
N GLY A 149 34.42 13.96 -38.32
CA GLY A 149 35.73 13.30 -38.44
C GLY A 149 35.99 12.00 -37.66
N GLU A 150 35.80 10.88 -38.36
CA GLU A 150 36.69 9.71 -38.52
C GLU A 150 37.57 9.16 -37.37
N GLY A 151 37.52 7.82 -37.18
CA GLY A 151 38.67 7.04 -36.69
C GLY A 151 38.37 5.70 -36.00
N THR A 152 38.22 4.63 -36.79
CA THR A 152 38.78 3.24 -36.63
C THR A 152 38.67 2.49 -35.27
N SER A 153 38.42 1.18 -35.16
CA SER A 153 38.22 0.04 -36.07
C SER A 153 37.84 -1.20 -35.23
N ARG A 154 36.94 -2.07 -35.70
CA ARG A 154 36.78 -3.47 -35.24
C ARG A 154 36.41 -4.40 -36.41
N PRO A 155 36.75 -5.71 -36.31
CA PRO A 155 37.00 -6.56 -37.47
C PRO A 155 35.74 -7.08 -38.15
N TRP A 156 35.91 -7.23 -39.46
CA TRP A 156 35.03 -7.78 -40.48
C TRP A 156 34.44 -9.16 -40.15
N ALA A 157 33.11 -9.22 -40.00
CA ALA A 157 32.28 -10.34 -40.44
C ALA A 157 31.25 -9.74 -41.41
N PRO A 158 31.01 -10.32 -42.60
CA PRO A 158 30.13 -9.67 -43.57
C PRO A 158 28.70 -9.67 -43.02
N PRO A 159 28.06 -8.51 -42.81
CA PRO A 159 26.65 -8.47 -42.51
C PRO A 159 25.92 -8.71 -43.84
N VAL A 160 25.00 -9.68 -43.85
CA VAL A 160 24.01 -9.81 -44.92
C VAL A 160 23.03 -8.65 -44.75
N VAL A 161 23.40 -7.48 -45.29
CA VAL A 161 22.58 -6.26 -45.26
C VAL A 161 21.66 -6.27 -46.47
N GLY A 162 20.37 -6.44 -46.19
CA GLY A 162 19.30 -6.28 -47.15
C GLY A 162 17.97 -6.23 -46.40
N VAL A 163 16.97 -5.56 -46.98
CA VAL A 163 15.60 -5.45 -46.44
C VAL A 163 15.03 -6.86 -46.11
N THR A 164 15.45 -7.88 -46.85
CA THR A 164 15.15 -9.31 -46.62
C THR A 164 15.69 -9.86 -45.30
N GLY A 165 16.85 -9.38 -44.81
CA GLY A 165 17.45 -9.81 -43.54
C GLY A 165 16.75 -9.21 -42.32
N ILE A 166 16.23 -7.99 -42.44
CA ILE A 166 15.43 -7.35 -41.39
C ILE A 166 14.06 -8.04 -41.30
N LEU A 167 13.39 -8.30 -42.44
CA LEU A 167 12.14 -9.06 -42.50
C LEU A 167 12.30 -10.47 -41.92
N ARG A 168 13.42 -11.15 -42.20
CA ARG A 168 13.71 -12.47 -41.64
C ARG A 168 13.93 -12.43 -40.13
N LYS A 169 14.68 -11.44 -39.63
CA LYS A 169 14.90 -11.27 -38.18
C LYS A 169 13.60 -10.92 -37.45
N GLU A 170 12.74 -10.11 -38.07
CA GLU A 170 11.44 -9.78 -37.51
C GLU A 170 10.54 -11.02 -37.48
N GLN A 171 10.45 -11.77 -38.58
CA GLN A 171 9.71 -13.04 -38.65
C GLN A 171 10.22 -14.07 -37.62
N GLU A 172 11.54 -14.22 -37.46
CA GLU A 172 12.13 -15.09 -36.44
C GLU A 172 11.78 -14.61 -35.02
N THR A 173 11.69 -13.30 -34.77
CA THR A 173 11.21 -12.79 -33.47
C THR A 173 9.72 -13.06 -33.25
N TRP A 174 8.88 -12.98 -34.28
CA TRP A 174 7.45 -13.32 -34.20
C TRP A 174 7.23 -14.82 -33.93
N GLU A 175 7.97 -15.69 -34.61
CA GLU A 175 7.87 -17.13 -34.41
C GLU A 175 8.39 -17.55 -33.02
N ASN A 176 9.43 -16.87 -32.50
CA ASN A 176 9.97 -17.18 -31.18
C ASN A 176 9.07 -16.62 -30.05
N THR A 177 8.40 -15.49 -30.25
CA THR A 177 7.40 -14.98 -29.29
C THR A 177 6.13 -15.80 -29.30
N ASP A 178 5.66 -16.26 -30.46
CA ASP A 178 4.49 -17.14 -30.59
C ASP A 178 4.74 -18.50 -29.91
N LYS A 179 5.92 -19.09 -30.13
CA LYS A 179 6.33 -20.33 -29.47
C LYS A 179 6.46 -20.16 -27.95
N SER A 180 7.03 -19.05 -27.49
CA SER A 180 7.12 -18.73 -26.06
C SER A 180 5.74 -18.51 -25.41
N LEU A 181 4.80 -17.88 -26.14
CA LEU A 181 3.41 -17.76 -25.71
C LEU A 181 2.74 -19.13 -25.61
N GLN A 182 2.92 -19.98 -26.62
CA GLN A 182 2.31 -21.30 -26.66
C GLN A 182 2.84 -22.22 -25.55
N ASP A 183 4.14 -22.19 -25.27
CA ASP A 183 4.76 -22.89 -24.14
C ASP A 183 4.24 -22.35 -22.80
N SER A 184 4.08 -21.03 -22.68
CA SER A 184 3.49 -20.40 -21.48
C SER A 184 2.02 -20.80 -21.26
N PHE A 185 1.23 -20.97 -22.33
CA PHE A 185 -0.16 -21.45 -22.23
C PHE A 185 -0.24 -22.94 -21.88
N GLN A 186 0.69 -23.76 -22.35
CA GLN A 186 0.76 -25.17 -21.96
C GLN A 186 1.11 -25.32 -20.48
N ASP A 187 2.05 -24.52 -19.97
CA ASP A 187 2.44 -24.53 -18.56
C ASP A 187 1.29 -24.04 -17.66
N LEU A 188 0.54 -23.02 -18.10
CA LEU A 188 -0.68 -22.57 -17.41
C LEU A 188 -1.75 -23.67 -17.37
N ASN A 189 -1.95 -24.41 -18.46
CA ASN A 189 -2.89 -25.54 -18.48
C ASN A 189 -2.42 -26.70 -17.59
N ALA A 190 -1.13 -26.99 -17.53
CA ALA A 190 -0.56 -27.99 -16.61
C ALA A 190 -0.76 -27.56 -15.15
N LEU A 191 -0.54 -26.27 -14.85
CA LEU A 191 -0.77 -25.69 -13.53
C LEU A 191 -2.25 -25.69 -13.15
N MET A 192 -3.16 -25.31 -14.07
CA MET A 192 -4.61 -25.40 -13.86
C MET A 192 -5.07 -26.85 -13.64
N SER A 193 -4.48 -27.82 -14.35
CA SER A 193 -4.77 -29.24 -14.15
C SER A 193 -4.33 -29.71 -12.76
N LYS A 194 -3.12 -29.34 -12.31
CA LYS A 194 -2.61 -29.69 -10.98
C LYS A 194 -3.40 -29.01 -9.86
N ALA A 195 -3.79 -27.76 -10.04
CA ALA A 195 -4.67 -27.06 -9.12
C ALA A 195 -6.06 -27.70 -9.06
N LYS A 196 -6.63 -28.12 -10.20
CA LYS A 196 -7.92 -28.82 -10.27
C LYS A 196 -7.87 -30.19 -9.57
N GLU A 197 -6.79 -30.96 -9.75
CA GLU A 197 -6.57 -32.21 -9.02
C GLU A 197 -6.54 -31.96 -7.51
N MET A 198 -5.80 -30.95 -7.04
CA MET A 198 -5.71 -30.59 -5.63
C MET A 198 -7.03 -30.09 -5.04
N VAL A 199 -7.77 -29.26 -5.77
CA VAL A 199 -9.11 -28.77 -5.38
C VAL A 199 -10.11 -29.93 -5.34
N SER A 200 -10.08 -30.84 -6.31
CA SER A 200 -10.95 -32.02 -6.31
C SER A 200 -10.64 -32.98 -5.15
N LEU A 201 -9.38 -33.08 -4.74
CA LEU A 201 -8.96 -33.85 -3.57
C LEU A 201 -9.51 -33.20 -2.29
N ALA A 202 -9.38 -31.87 -2.17
CA ALA A 202 -9.91 -31.11 -1.05
C ALA A 202 -11.44 -31.19 -0.98
N GLU A 203 -12.15 -31.11 -2.09
CA GLU A 203 -13.61 -31.27 -2.16
C GLU A 203 -14.06 -32.69 -1.81
N ARG A 204 -13.31 -33.72 -2.23
CA ARG A 204 -13.57 -35.12 -1.89
C ARG A 204 -13.34 -35.37 -0.39
N MET A 205 -12.26 -34.83 0.18
CA MET A 205 -12.00 -34.86 1.62
C MET A 205 -13.08 -34.11 2.40
N ARG A 206 -13.54 -32.95 1.90
CA ARG A 206 -14.63 -32.18 2.49
C ARG A 206 -15.96 -32.94 2.44
N GLN A 207 -16.26 -33.64 1.35
CA GLN A 207 -17.45 -34.48 1.25
C GLN A 207 -17.37 -35.67 2.21
N THR A 208 -16.23 -36.36 2.34
CA THR A 208 -16.09 -37.42 3.35
C THR A 208 -16.21 -36.92 4.78
N LEU A 209 -15.78 -35.68 5.07
CA LEU A 209 -15.94 -35.03 6.38
C LEU A 209 -17.40 -34.63 6.67
N LEU A 210 -18.17 -34.24 5.65
CA LEU A 210 -19.60 -33.92 5.80
C LEU A 210 -20.48 -35.18 5.82
N SER A 211 -20.08 -36.23 5.10
CA SER A 211 -20.76 -37.54 5.03
C SER A 211 -20.49 -38.45 6.24
N GLY A 212 -19.59 -38.08 7.16
CA GLY A 212 -19.34 -38.78 8.43
C GLY A 212 -20.43 -38.59 9.50
N SER A 213 -21.61 -38.09 9.14
CA SER A 213 -22.74 -37.91 10.05
C SER A 213 -23.78 -39.02 9.86
N ASN A 214 -23.47 -40.23 10.35
CA ASN A 214 -24.52 -41.21 10.68
C ASN A 214 -24.30 -41.71 12.12
N PRO A 215 -25.16 -41.35 13.08
CA PRO A 215 -24.98 -41.74 14.47
C PRO A 215 -25.61 -43.12 14.66
N GLN A 216 -24.81 -44.19 14.56
CA GLN A 216 -25.18 -45.46 15.19
C GLN A 216 -23.95 -46.33 15.50
N ASN A 217 -23.61 -46.33 16.79
CA ASN A 217 -23.29 -47.51 17.59
C ASN A 217 -21.99 -48.28 17.25
N THR A 218 -20.89 -48.00 17.96
CA THR A 218 -20.40 -48.74 19.15
C THR A 218 -19.00 -48.20 19.49
N GLY A 219 -18.71 -48.11 20.79
CA GLY A 219 -17.62 -47.31 21.33
C GLY A 219 -16.20 -47.65 20.84
N ASN A 220 -15.39 -46.61 20.80
CA ASN A 220 -14.03 -46.58 21.34
C ASN A 220 -13.57 -45.12 21.42
N ASP A 221 -13.17 -44.70 22.63
CA ASP A 221 -12.70 -43.35 23.01
C ASP A 221 -11.31 -42.99 22.46
N GLU A 222 -11.00 -43.35 21.21
CA GLU A 222 -9.66 -43.08 20.61
C GLU A 222 -9.68 -42.06 19.46
N GLU A 223 -10.85 -41.62 18.99
CA GLU A 223 -10.96 -40.76 17.79
C GLU A 223 -11.00 -39.24 18.09
N MET A 224 -11.00 -38.86 19.38
CA MET A 224 -10.93 -37.46 19.79
C MET A 224 -9.49 -36.91 19.73
N GLY A 225 -8.48 -37.78 19.73
CA GLY A 225 -7.07 -37.42 19.58
C GLY A 225 -6.73 -36.94 18.17
N SER A 226 -7.25 -37.59 17.14
CA SER A 226 -6.92 -37.29 15.73
C SER A 226 -7.39 -35.92 15.26
N LYS A 227 -8.51 -35.40 15.79
CA LYS A 227 -9.02 -34.08 15.40
C LYS A 227 -8.22 -32.96 16.07
N GLN A 228 -7.77 -33.18 17.30
CA GLN A 228 -6.99 -32.22 18.07
C GLN A 228 -5.52 -32.21 17.62
N GLU A 229 -4.92 -33.38 17.37
CA GLU A 229 -3.56 -33.51 16.84
C GLU A 229 -3.44 -33.01 15.39
N MET A 230 -4.50 -33.15 14.58
CA MET A 230 -4.54 -32.57 13.23
C MET A 230 -4.76 -31.06 13.26
N GLN A 231 -5.49 -30.54 14.25
CA GLN A 231 -5.57 -29.10 14.55
C GLN A 231 -4.21 -28.57 15.02
N ASP A 232 -3.48 -29.35 15.82
CA ASP A 232 -2.16 -29.01 16.35
C ASP A 232 -1.06 -29.08 15.27
N TRP A 233 -1.18 -29.99 14.30
CA TRP A 233 -0.38 -29.98 13.06
C TRP A 233 -0.65 -28.75 12.18
N LEU A 234 -1.89 -28.27 12.15
CA LEU A 234 -2.27 -27.02 11.45
C LEU A 234 -1.72 -25.77 12.17
N LEU A 235 -1.64 -25.82 13.51
CA LEU A 235 -1.08 -24.78 14.36
C LEU A 235 0.46 -24.79 14.38
N SER A 236 1.10 -25.97 14.33
CA SER A 236 2.56 -26.14 14.35
C SER A 236 3.25 -25.76 13.04
N VAL A 237 2.48 -25.57 11.96
CA VAL A 237 2.94 -24.97 10.69
C VAL A 237 3.10 -23.44 10.83
N GLY A 238 2.79 -22.86 12.00
CA GLY A 238 3.25 -21.51 12.36
C GLY A 238 2.52 -20.38 11.65
N ILE A 239 1.29 -20.61 11.21
CA ILE A 239 0.42 -19.56 10.71
C ILE A 239 -0.56 -19.21 11.82
N ALA A 240 -0.18 -18.27 12.67
CA ALA A 240 -1.17 -17.42 13.33
C ALA A 240 -1.85 -16.59 12.22
N SER A 241 -2.79 -17.21 11.50
CA SER A 241 -3.41 -16.67 10.30
C SER A 241 -4.58 -15.78 10.69
N PRO A 242 -4.69 -14.57 10.13
CA PRO A 242 -5.97 -13.88 10.06
C PRO A 242 -6.98 -14.77 9.33
N VAL A 243 -8.25 -14.55 9.59
CA VAL A 243 -9.35 -15.34 9.04
C VAL A 243 -9.35 -15.23 7.52
N THR A 244 -9.15 -16.35 6.82
CA THR A 244 -9.20 -16.46 5.36
C THR A 244 -10.47 -17.19 4.90
N ARG A 245 -10.89 -16.94 3.65
CA ARG A 245 -12.09 -17.57 3.07
C ARG A 245 -11.95 -19.10 2.99
N GLU A 246 -10.71 -19.60 2.86
CA GLU A 246 -10.40 -21.02 2.84
C GLU A 246 -10.40 -21.68 4.24
N SER A 247 -10.16 -20.94 5.32
CA SER A 247 -10.03 -21.50 6.69
C SER A 247 -11.34 -21.53 7.48
N ALA A 248 -12.30 -20.62 7.22
CA ALA A 248 -13.49 -20.45 8.06
C ALA A 248 -14.84 -20.79 7.38
N GLY A 249 -14.90 -20.98 6.07
CA GLY A 249 -16.12 -21.38 5.36
C GLY A 249 -17.35 -20.51 5.70
N ALA A 250 -18.42 -21.12 6.24
CA ALA A 250 -19.65 -20.41 6.61
C ALA A 250 -19.51 -19.43 7.79
N LEU A 251 -18.46 -19.56 8.61
CA LEU A 251 -18.19 -18.68 9.76
C LEU A 251 -17.22 -17.55 9.41
N TYR A 252 -16.72 -17.50 8.17
CA TYR A 252 -15.77 -16.48 7.69
C TYR A 252 -16.23 -15.06 8.01
N HIS A 253 -17.45 -14.70 7.59
CA HIS A 253 -17.97 -13.36 7.83
C HIS A 253 -18.21 -13.06 9.31
N GLN A 254 -18.51 -14.08 10.14
CA GLN A 254 -18.71 -13.90 11.57
C GLN A 254 -17.38 -13.62 12.29
N GLN A 255 -16.33 -14.35 11.95
CA GLN A 255 -15.01 -14.12 12.54
C GLN A 255 -14.39 -12.82 12.02
N LEU A 256 -14.52 -12.53 10.71
CA LEU A 256 -14.10 -11.26 10.11
C LEU A 256 -14.84 -10.06 10.74
N SER A 257 -16.13 -10.22 11.05
CA SER A 257 -16.93 -9.18 11.72
C SER A 257 -16.34 -8.82 13.10
N ARG A 258 -15.94 -9.82 13.90
CA ARG A 258 -15.31 -9.58 15.21
C ARG A 258 -13.93 -8.94 15.07
N GLU A 259 -13.10 -9.45 14.17
CA GLU A 259 -11.77 -8.90 13.89
C GLU A 259 -11.86 -7.43 13.44
N LEU A 260 -12.81 -7.11 12.55
CA LEU A 260 -13.06 -5.75 12.11
C LEU A 260 -13.55 -4.86 13.26
N ALA A 261 -14.39 -5.35 14.18
CA ALA A 261 -14.84 -4.56 15.32
C ALA A 261 -13.67 -4.13 16.22
N ASP A 262 -12.71 -5.04 16.46
CA ASP A 262 -11.51 -4.76 17.24
C ASP A 262 -10.58 -3.78 16.52
N PHE A 263 -10.38 -3.97 15.22
CA PHE A 263 -9.53 -3.10 14.40
C PHE A 263 -10.08 -1.67 14.34
N VAL A 264 -11.38 -1.51 14.11
CA VAL A 264 -12.02 -0.21 13.84
C VAL A 264 -12.07 0.69 15.07
N ARG A 265 -11.91 0.13 16.28
CA ARG A 265 -11.87 0.92 17.53
C ARG A 265 -10.81 2.03 17.49
N VAL A 266 -9.57 1.71 17.11
CA VAL A 266 -8.46 2.69 17.10
C VAL A 266 -8.65 3.80 16.04
N PRO A 267 -9.01 3.49 14.77
CA PRO A 267 -9.34 4.50 13.78
C PRO A 267 -10.55 5.38 14.12
N LEU A 268 -11.54 4.86 14.86
CA LEU A 268 -12.70 5.64 15.28
C LEU A 268 -12.37 6.62 16.41
N GLU A 269 -11.62 6.17 17.42
CA GLU A 269 -11.13 7.03 18.51
C GLU A 269 -10.29 8.20 17.94
N SER A 270 -9.52 7.93 16.88
CA SER A 270 -8.69 8.95 16.19
C SER A 270 -9.47 9.87 15.25
N SER A 271 -10.78 9.68 15.05
CA SER A 271 -11.58 10.41 14.05
C SER A 271 -12.93 10.86 14.62
N GLY A 272 -12.97 11.21 15.91
CA GLY A 272 -14.17 11.76 16.54
C GLY A 272 -15.35 10.79 16.64
N GLY A 273 -15.13 9.47 16.49
CA GLY A 273 -16.16 8.44 16.65
C GLY A 273 -16.95 8.07 15.39
N MET A 274 -16.59 8.62 14.21
CA MET A 274 -17.21 8.26 12.93
C MET A 274 -16.19 8.23 11.79
N LYS A 275 -16.29 7.23 10.91
CA LYS A 275 -15.41 7.13 9.73
C LYS A 275 -16.12 6.54 8.52
N ASN A 276 -15.69 6.96 7.32
CA ASN A 276 -16.21 6.42 6.08
C ASN A 276 -15.82 4.94 5.93
N LEU A 277 -16.75 4.12 5.44
CA LEU A 277 -16.52 2.69 5.23
C LEU A 277 -15.37 2.43 4.24
N ILE A 278 -15.26 3.28 3.22
CA ILE A 278 -14.20 3.20 2.19
C ILE A 278 -12.82 3.42 2.83
N ASP A 279 -12.71 4.39 3.74
CA ASP A 279 -11.44 4.68 4.41
C ASP A 279 -11.03 3.52 5.32
N ILE A 280 -12.00 2.92 6.02
CA ILE A 280 -11.76 1.73 6.84
C ILE A 280 -11.31 0.55 5.97
N TYR A 281 -11.96 0.32 4.83
CA TYR A 281 -11.55 -0.72 3.88
C TYR A 281 -10.09 -0.55 3.44
N CYS A 282 -9.72 0.67 3.04
CA CYS A 282 -8.34 0.98 2.63
C CYS A 282 -7.34 0.80 3.78
N GLN A 283 -7.67 1.26 4.98
CA GLN A 283 -6.80 1.16 6.15
C GLN A 283 -6.61 -0.29 6.60
N TYR A 284 -7.69 -1.06 6.62
CA TYR A 284 -7.68 -2.46 7.03
C TYR A 284 -6.86 -3.32 6.06
N ASN A 285 -7.08 -3.16 4.76
CA ASN A 285 -6.30 -3.87 3.74
C ASN A 285 -4.82 -3.46 3.73
N ARG A 286 -4.53 -2.19 3.99
CA ARG A 286 -3.15 -1.71 4.16
C ARG A 286 -2.48 -2.29 5.40
N ALA A 287 -3.21 -2.49 6.49
CA ALA A 287 -2.70 -3.11 7.72
C ALA A 287 -2.46 -4.62 7.54
N ARG A 288 -3.31 -5.32 6.76
CA ARG A 288 -3.17 -6.76 6.48
C ARG A 288 -2.02 -7.11 5.52
N GLY A 289 -1.72 -6.28 4.53
CA GLY A 289 -0.57 -6.47 3.63
C GLY A 289 -0.75 -7.52 2.53
N THR A 290 -0.86 -8.81 2.88
CA THR A 290 -0.82 -9.92 1.90
C THR A 290 -2.11 -10.73 1.78
N GLU A 291 -3.13 -10.46 2.60
CA GLU A 291 -4.42 -11.17 2.60
C GLU A 291 -5.59 -10.18 2.54
N LEU A 292 -5.71 -9.53 1.39
CA LEU A 292 -6.71 -8.50 1.14
C LEU A 292 -8.12 -9.08 1.20
N ILE A 293 -9.04 -8.32 1.79
CA ILE A 293 -10.48 -8.62 1.74
C ILE A 293 -11.13 -7.86 0.60
N SER A 294 -12.20 -8.44 0.03
CA SER A 294 -13.01 -7.74 -0.97
C SER A 294 -13.95 -6.71 -0.33
N PRO A 295 -14.39 -5.67 -1.07
CA PRO A 295 -15.36 -4.70 -0.55
C PRO A 295 -16.67 -5.34 -0.11
N ASP A 296 -17.15 -6.35 -0.84
CA ASP A 296 -18.38 -7.09 -0.51
C ASP A 296 -18.24 -7.90 0.79
N ASP A 297 -17.07 -8.48 1.03
CA ASP A 297 -16.79 -9.24 2.26
C ASP A 297 -16.77 -8.33 3.48
N LEU A 298 -16.17 -7.14 3.36
CA LEU A 298 -16.18 -6.12 4.41
C LEU A 298 -17.61 -5.68 4.72
N LEU A 299 -18.40 -5.37 3.69
CA LEU A 299 -19.81 -4.97 3.84
C LEU A 299 -20.63 -6.05 4.56
N ARG A 300 -20.51 -7.32 4.14
CA ARG A 300 -21.20 -8.43 4.79
C ARG A 300 -20.79 -8.62 6.25
N ALA A 301 -19.50 -8.46 6.55
CA ALA A 301 -18.99 -8.56 7.91
C ALA A 301 -19.48 -7.40 8.81
N CYS A 302 -19.51 -6.18 8.29
CA CYS A 302 -20.05 -5.02 9.01
C CYS A 302 -21.56 -5.11 9.22
N ALA A 303 -22.33 -5.65 8.27
CA ALA A 303 -23.78 -5.86 8.42
C ALA A 303 -24.13 -6.86 9.54
N LEU A 304 -23.20 -7.76 9.90
CA LEU A 304 -23.40 -8.69 11.01
C LEU A 304 -23.29 -8.02 12.39
N TRP A 305 -22.77 -6.79 12.48
CA TRP A 305 -22.68 -6.06 13.75
C TRP A 305 -24.04 -5.70 14.35
N GLU A 306 -25.13 -5.72 13.59
CA GLU A 306 -26.48 -5.57 14.14
C GLU A 306 -26.90 -6.78 14.98
N LYS A 307 -26.34 -7.96 14.68
CA LYS A 307 -26.67 -9.24 15.35
C LYS A 307 -25.74 -9.56 16.52
N PHE A 308 -24.54 -8.98 16.53
CA PHE A 308 -23.56 -9.16 17.60
C PHE A 308 -23.55 -7.91 18.47
N ASP A 309 -23.47 -8.05 19.79
CA ASP A 309 -23.37 -6.87 20.67
C ASP A 309 -21.94 -6.32 20.69
N VAL A 310 -21.57 -5.64 19.61
CA VAL A 310 -20.30 -4.92 19.48
C VAL A 310 -20.51 -3.41 19.67
N PRO A 311 -19.49 -2.66 20.12
CA PRO A 311 -19.61 -1.23 20.39
C PRO A 311 -19.66 -0.34 19.13
N VAL A 312 -19.61 -0.94 17.94
CA VAL A 312 -19.62 -0.25 16.64
C VAL A 312 -20.88 -0.63 15.85
N MET A 313 -21.31 0.27 14.96
CA MET A 313 -22.43 0.04 14.06
C MET A 313 -22.16 0.58 12.66
N LEU A 314 -22.76 -0.07 11.67
CA LEU A 314 -22.81 0.42 10.30
C LEU A 314 -24.03 1.32 10.12
N ARG A 315 -23.83 2.52 9.58
CA ARG A 315 -24.90 3.47 9.29
C ARG A 315 -24.85 3.89 7.83
N LYS A 316 -26.03 4.14 7.25
CA LYS A 316 -26.19 4.69 5.91
C LYS A 316 -26.87 6.06 5.99
N PHE A 317 -26.29 7.06 5.35
CA PHE A 317 -26.88 8.39 5.18
C PHE A 317 -27.89 8.41 4.00
N GLU A 318 -28.74 9.43 3.94
CA GLU A 318 -29.71 9.62 2.86
C GLU A 318 -29.05 9.77 1.49
N SER A 319 -27.84 10.33 1.44
CA SER A 319 -26.99 10.38 0.24
C SER A 319 -26.55 9.01 -0.28
N GLY A 320 -26.71 7.95 0.53
CA GLY A 320 -26.23 6.61 0.25
C GLY A 320 -24.82 6.34 0.77
N VAL A 321 -24.13 7.34 1.33
CA VAL A 321 -22.81 7.17 1.96
C VAL A 321 -22.94 6.25 3.18
N MET A 322 -22.06 5.26 3.26
CA MET A 322 -21.99 4.32 4.37
C MET A 322 -20.82 4.65 5.29
N VAL A 323 -21.11 4.71 6.58
CA VAL A 323 -20.14 5.04 7.62
C VAL A 323 -20.18 4.04 8.75
N ILE A 324 -19.05 3.91 9.42
CA ILE A 324 -18.96 3.19 10.67
C ILE A 324 -18.93 4.22 11.80
N GLN A 325 -19.77 4.01 12.80
CA GLN A 325 -19.96 4.90 13.94
C GLN A 325 -19.88 4.09 15.24
N SER A 326 -19.31 4.68 16.29
CA SER A 326 -19.40 4.11 17.64
C SER A 326 -20.83 4.23 18.16
N LYS A 327 -21.36 3.21 18.86
CA LYS A 327 -22.66 3.28 19.54
C LYS A 327 -22.73 4.41 20.58
N THR A 328 -21.59 4.84 21.11
CA THR A 328 -21.50 5.97 22.05
C THR A 328 -21.65 7.33 21.38
N HIS A 329 -21.48 7.40 20.06
CA HIS A 329 -21.56 8.65 19.31
C HIS A 329 -23.04 8.94 19.00
N SER A 330 -23.63 9.92 19.67
CA SER A 330 -25.02 10.34 19.45
C SER A 330 -25.12 11.49 18.47
N ASP A 331 -26.11 11.43 17.58
CA ASP A 331 -26.41 12.52 16.65
C ASP A 331 -26.83 13.80 17.37
N ASP A 332 -27.53 13.67 18.51
CA ASP A 332 -28.01 14.84 19.23
C ASP A 332 -26.86 15.65 19.83
N GLU A 333 -25.79 14.97 20.29
CA GLU A 333 -24.59 15.64 20.77
C GLU A 333 -23.86 16.37 19.63
N VAL A 334 -23.79 15.75 18.45
CA VAL A 334 -23.24 16.38 17.24
C VAL A 334 -24.05 17.60 16.86
N PHE A 335 -25.38 17.51 16.88
CA PHE A 335 -26.25 18.64 16.58
C PHE A 335 -26.11 19.77 17.59
N SER A 336 -25.93 19.47 18.88
CA SER A 336 -25.62 20.49 19.89
C SER A 336 -24.29 21.20 19.60
N ARG A 337 -23.23 20.46 19.26
CA ARG A 337 -21.94 21.08 18.88
C ARG A 337 -22.05 21.94 17.63
N ILE A 338 -22.84 21.50 16.65
CA ILE A 338 -23.10 22.26 15.42
C ILE A 338 -23.93 23.52 15.73
N SER A 339 -24.94 23.45 16.61
CA SER A 339 -25.70 24.63 17.01
C SER A 339 -24.82 25.63 17.75
N ASP A 340 -23.94 25.17 18.63
CA ASP A 340 -23.00 26.04 19.34
C ASP A 340 -22.02 26.72 18.38
N LEU A 341 -21.61 26.03 17.31
CA LEU A 341 -20.82 26.61 16.24
C LEU A 341 -21.61 27.66 15.46
N ALA A 342 -22.89 27.43 15.21
CA ALA A 342 -23.77 28.33 14.45
C ALA A 342 -24.10 29.64 15.17
N VAL A 343 -24.12 29.62 16.51
CA VAL A 343 -24.36 30.82 17.34
C VAL A 343 -23.13 31.73 17.44
N LYS A 344 -21.93 31.25 17.08
CA LYS A 344 -20.72 32.09 17.11
C LYS A 344 -20.84 33.26 16.13
N THR A 345 -20.33 34.42 16.53
CA THR A 345 -20.39 35.68 15.75
C THR A 345 -19.81 35.56 14.33
N TYR A 346 -18.78 34.73 14.13
CA TYR A 346 -18.23 34.48 12.80
C TYR A 346 -19.20 33.68 11.91
N ALA A 347 -19.87 32.67 12.48
CA ALA A 347 -20.77 31.77 11.77
C ALA A 347 -22.10 32.46 11.44
N LEU A 348 -22.58 33.34 12.33
CA LEU A 348 -23.73 34.20 12.06
C LEU A 348 -23.51 35.14 10.88
N LYS A 349 -22.28 35.63 10.68
CA LYS A 349 -21.91 36.55 9.59
C LYS A 349 -21.62 35.83 8.28
N LYS A 350 -20.75 34.81 8.32
CA LYS A 350 -20.20 34.16 7.12
C LYS A 350 -20.83 32.79 6.81
N GLY A 351 -21.64 32.24 7.70
CA GLY A 351 -22.15 30.87 7.59
C GLY A 351 -21.06 29.83 7.81
N ILE A 352 -21.49 28.62 8.14
CA ILE A 352 -20.63 27.46 8.36
C ILE A 352 -20.38 26.76 7.03
N SER A 353 -19.11 26.58 6.66
CA SER A 353 -18.75 25.67 5.57
C SER A 353 -18.55 24.23 6.08
N PRO A 354 -18.67 23.21 5.22
CA PRO A 354 -18.35 21.84 5.60
C PRO A 354 -16.94 21.67 6.17
N SER A 355 -15.98 22.46 5.68
CA SER A 355 -14.60 22.45 6.18
C SER A 355 -14.50 22.98 7.61
N ASP A 356 -15.25 24.04 7.93
CA ASP A 356 -15.26 24.61 9.29
C ASP A 356 -15.92 23.64 10.28
N ALA A 357 -16.99 22.98 9.86
CA ALA A 357 -17.64 21.93 10.63
C ALA A 357 -16.73 20.71 10.82
N ALA A 358 -15.96 20.33 9.79
CA ALA A 358 -15.00 19.23 9.85
C ALA A 358 -13.92 19.45 10.91
N ILE A 359 -13.38 20.66 10.99
CA ILE A 359 -12.39 21.04 12.00
C ILE A 359 -13.00 20.99 13.40
N THR A 360 -14.23 21.49 13.57
CA THR A 360 -14.89 21.56 14.87
C THR A 360 -15.31 20.17 15.39
N LEU A 361 -15.72 19.28 14.48
CA LEU A 361 -16.18 17.93 14.81
C LEU A 361 -15.07 16.88 14.74
N GLU A 362 -13.87 17.24 14.29
CA GLU A 362 -12.73 16.34 14.06
C GLU A 362 -13.03 15.15 13.13
N ILE A 363 -13.86 15.40 12.10
CA ILE A 363 -14.26 14.40 11.10
C ILE A 363 -13.85 14.82 9.70
N ALA A 364 -13.93 13.89 8.75
CA ALA A 364 -13.66 14.19 7.35
C ALA A 364 -14.68 15.21 6.78
N PRO A 365 -14.26 16.14 5.90
CA PRO A 365 -15.16 17.15 5.31
C PRO A 365 -16.40 16.59 4.60
N ALA A 366 -16.27 15.42 3.97
CA ALA A 366 -17.39 14.72 3.36
C ALA A 366 -18.45 14.32 4.39
N LEU A 367 -18.03 13.85 5.57
CA LEU A 367 -18.93 13.47 6.66
C LEU A 367 -19.53 14.69 7.35
N ALA A 368 -18.73 15.74 7.54
CA ALA A 368 -19.23 17.01 8.07
C ALA A 368 -20.35 17.58 7.21
N LYS A 369 -20.23 17.48 5.87
CA LYS A 369 -21.31 17.84 4.94
C LYS A 369 -22.59 17.04 5.20
N GLU A 370 -22.49 15.72 5.32
CA GLU A 370 -23.67 14.87 5.58
C GLU A 370 -24.34 15.19 6.92
N GLN A 371 -23.54 15.50 7.95
CA GLN A 371 -24.07 15.90 9.26
C GLN A 371 -24.77 17.26 9.21
N LEU A 372 -24.24 18.23 8.45
CA LEU A 372 -24.90 19.52 8.25
C LEU A 372 -26.23 19.36 7.49
N LEU A 373 -26.28 18.48 6.49
CA LEU A 373 -27.51 18.15 5.77
C LEU A 373 -28.54 17.45 6.70
N ALA A 374 -28.08 16.58 7.60
CA ALA A 374 -28.95 15.96 8.61
C ALA A 374 -29.47 16.97 9.65
N ALA A 375 -28.66 17.97 10.03
CA ALA A 375 -29.10 19.05 10.89
C ALA A 375 -30.14 19.94 10.19
N GLU A 376 -29.98 20.15 8.88
CA GLU A 376 -30.94 20.86 8.04
C GLU A 376 -32.26 20.12 7.90
N SER A 377 -32.26 18.79 7.73
CA SER A 377 -33.50 18.01 7.64
C SER A 377 -34.30 18.02 8.96
N LYS A 378 -33.62 18.16 10.11
CA LYS A 378 -34.24 18.45 11.42
C LYS A 378 -34.68 19.92 11.57
N GLY A 379 -34.41 20.77 10.58
CA GLY A 379 -34.72 22.19 10.58
C GLY A 379 -33.89 23.01 11.56
N ILE A 380 -32.72 22.54 12.00
CA ILE A 380 -31.82 23.28 12.90
C ILE A 380 -31.05 24.35 12.11
N LEU A 381 -30.64 23.98 10.90
CA LEU A 381 -29.91 24.85 9.98
C LEU A 381 -30.72 25.13 8.71
N CYS A 382 -30.35 26.20 8.03
CA CYS A 382 -30.79 26.53 6.69
C CYS A 382 -29.58 26.58 5.76
N ARG A 383 -29.76 26.10 4.52
CA ARG A 383 -28.72 26.18 3.48
C ARG A 383 -28.86 27.47 2.68
N ASP A 384 -27.73 28.10 2.39
CA ASP A 384 -27.60 29.14 1.38
C ASP A 384 -26.70 28.62 0.25
N ILE A 385 -27.15 28.75 -0.99
CA ILE A 385 -26.44 28.27 -2.18
C ILE A 385 -26.13 29.47 -3.04
N SER A 386 -24.85 29.85 -3.05
CA SER A 386 -24.35 30.95 -3.86
C SER A 386 -23.28 30.45 -4.85
N PRO A 387 -22.87 31.27 -5.83
CA PRO A 387 -21.78 30.94 -6.75
C PRO A 387 -20.44 30.67 -6.02
N GLU A 388 -20.28 31.20 -4.81
CA GLU A 388 -19.09 31.02 -3.98
C GLU A 388 -19.07 29.67 -3.24
N GLY A 389 -20.20 28.96 -3.22
CA GLY A 389 -20.35 27.65 -2.58
C GLY A 389 -21.63 27.54 -1.75
N PHE A 390 -21.76 26.43 -1.05
CA PHE A 390 -22.89 26.20 -0.14
C PHE A 390 -22.47 26.43 1.31
N ARG A 391 -23.28 27.20 2.04
CA ARG A 391 -23.04 27.57 3.44
C ARG A 391 -24.28 27.24 4.26
N PHE A 392 -24.08 26.94 5.54
CA PHE A 392 -25.18 26.69 6.47
C PHE A 392 -25.27 27.80 7.51
N TYR A 393 -26.49 28.21 7.80
CA TYR A 393 -26.82 29.22 8.80
C TYR A 393 -27.79 28.63 9.81
N ILE A 394 -27.85 29.22 11.00
CA ILE A 394 -28.86 28.84 11.98
C ILE A 394 -30.26 29.15 11.44
N ASN A 395 -31.23 28.28 11.70
CA ASN A 395 -32.58 28.47 11.20
C ASN A 395 -33.34 29.51 12.02
N LEU A 396 -33.21 30.78 11.60
CA LEU A 396 -33.92 31.91 12.19
C LEU A 396 -35.42 31.93 11.83
N PHE A 397 -35.86 31.20 10.80
CA PHE A 397 -37.27 31.20 10.38
C PHE A 397 -38.21 30.60 11.42
N LYS A 398 -37.69 29.79 12.35
CA LYS A 398 -38.47 29.24 13.47
C LYS A 398 -38.89 30.30 14.49
N ASP A 399 -38.09 31.37 14.61
CA ASP A 399 -38.30 32.44 15.59
C ASP A 399 -39.17 33.58 15.02
N ILE A 400 -39.57 33.51 13.74
CA ILE A 400 -40.41 34.51 13.09
C ILE A 400 -41.89 34.18 13.34
N ASP A 401 -42.56 35.01 14.16
CA ASP A 401 -44.01 34.96 14.28
C ASP A 401 -44.67 35.64 13.07
N VAL A 402 -45.45 34.86 12.31
CA VAL A 402 -46.16 35.33 11.11
C VAL A 402 -47.23 36.38 11.47
N GLN A 403 -47.71 36.39 12.73
CA GLN A 403 -48.70 37.34 13.22
C GLN A 403 -48.10 38.66 13.72
N ASP A 404 -46.79 38.71 14.01
CA ASP A 404 -46.09 39.91 14.52
C ASP A 404 -44.69 40.03 13.90
N MET A 405 -44.64 40.21 12.57
CA MET A 405 -43.40 40.31 11.78
C MET A 405 -42.44 41.43 12.19
N TYR A 406 -42.91 42.43 12.94
CA TYR A 406 -42.13 43.64 13.26
C TYR A 406 -41.51 43.61 14.66
N ARG A 407 -41.80 42.60 15.48
CA ARG A 407 -41.33 42.53 16.86
C ARG A 407 -40.24 41.47 17.03
N ILE A 408 -38.99 41.91 17.09
CA ILE A 408 -37.87 41.05 17.45
C ILE A 408 -37.97 40.76 18.96
N GLN A 409 -38.14 39.49 19.33
CA GLN A 409 -38.15 39.10 20.75
C GLN A 409 -36.73 39.27 21.33
N GLU A 410 -36.60 39.96 22.47
CA GLU A 410 -35.32 40.35 23.11
C GLU A 410 -34.38 39.16 23.47
N HIS A 411 -34.91 37.93 23.46
CA HIS A 411 -34.17 36.69 23.77
C HIS A 411 -34.11 35.71 22.59
N SER A 412 -34.54 36.10 21.39
CA SER A 412 -34.54 35.23 20.20
C SER A 412 -33.17 35.16 19.54
N GLN A 413 -32.93 34.10 18.76
CA GLN A 413 -31.70 33.97 17.97
C GLN A 413 -31.58 35.07 16.89
N LEU A 414 -32.73 35.62 16.47
CA LEU A 414 -32.86 36.81 15.62
C LEU A 414 -32.23 38.06 16.24
N HIS A 415 -32.44 38.31 17.55
CA HIS A 415 -31.84 39.46 18.23
C HIS A 415 -30.30 39.36 18.29
N LEU A 416 -29.77 38.15 18.55
CA LEU A 416 -28.32 37.90 18.53
C LEU A 416 -27.71 38.12 17.14
N TRP A 417 -28.42 37.71 16.09
CA TRP A 417 -28.01 37.96 14.71
C TRP A 417 -28.07 39.45 14.34
N ASP A 418 -29.12 40.16 14.73
CA ASP A 418 -29.29 41.60 14.49
C ASP A 418 -28.20 42.43 15.18
N SER A 419 -27.86 42.09 16.43
CA SER A 419 -26.75 42.70 17.16
C SER A 419 -25.40 42.42 16.48
N ALA A 420 -25.18 41.18 16.02
CA ALA A 420 -23.95 40.80 15.34
C ALA A 420 -23.78 41.49 13.98
N THR A 421 -24.85 41.70 13.23
CA THR A 421 -24.81 42.33 11.90
C THR A 421 -24.83 43.86 11.97
N SER A 422 -25.53 44.45 12.94
CA SER A 422 -25.56 45.90 13.17
C SER A 422 -24.19 46.49 13.54
N SER A 423 -23.30 45.70 14.18
CA SER A 423 -21.88 46.06 14.41
C SER A 423 -21.02 46.24 13.15
N MET A 424 -21.59 46.06 11.96
CA MET A 424 -20.91 46.17 10.65
C MET A 424 -21.12 47.52 9.96
N TRP A 425 -22.10 48.31 10.42
CA TRP A 425 -22.46 49.62 9.83
C TRP A 425 -21.96 50.83 10.63
N GLN A 426 -21.21 50.59 11.72
CA GLN A 426 -20.36 51.58 12.41
C GLN A 426 -18.90 51.29 12.07
#